data_AF-A0A552UTF2-F1
#
_entry.id   AF-A0A552UTF2-F1
#
_cell.length_a   1.000
_cell.length_b   1.000
_cell.length_c   1.000
_cell.angle_alpha   90.00
_cell.angle_beta   90.00
_cell.angle_gamma   90.00
#
_symmetry.space_group_name_H-M   'P 1'
#
loop_
_entity.id
_entity.type
_entity.pdbx_description
1 polymer ?
#
loop_
_entity_poly.entity_id
_entity_poly.type
_entity_poly.pdbx_seq_one_letter_code
_entity_poly.pdbx_strand_id
1 'polypeptide(L)'
;METTNTSPAMVLSDIRQYPLEALDLMIAVTLNPAKSNIAAITTEQAEALCNELDKEKNRLQLLIKTQVFSMAKRNEVELLVKRYHGELDSLLDQSLQHRKSIPPKNAHVRSIYNTLTDCLDSLLLFIENRFANYLGMDERVPATYLSTAIKDVRKALYVLKGKINVRPVLQPVAGVVLRSLDNFSAQPKRLYEPTFRKVIYHRELVRELLKLNWDANTDALAHELCELLICMNFNSKAFIKFLIETMERKVSECENTVDKIDTLLFWHKAFNQLHPKPGLKYNPNYHDLETVISNWFIQEIRYFEKKLQWSSVTLQEPEEDKKAPKDRKKVLQKVLVQLSSDQAGLIFRAADELRIIVARSLSEVFRSIAPHLSTPYSETVSYEGMRVQSYVAEERDKKIAIETLERIIERIKEFNVK
;
A
#
# COMPACT_ATOMS: atom_id res chain seq x y z
N MET A 1 -9.43 -25.47 -66.98
CA MET A 1 -8.69 -25.37 -65.71
C MET A 1 -8.46 -23.89 -65.46
N GLU A 2 -9.45 -23.23 -64.89
CA GLU A 2 -9.36 -21.83 -64.47
C GLU A 2 -8.91 -21.80 -63.02
N THR A 3 -7.69 -21.32 -62.79
CA THR A 3 -7.19 -21.01 -61.45
C THR A 3 -7.58 -19.57 -61.15
N THR A 4 -8.70 -19.39 -60.45
CA THR A 4 -9.12 -18.11 -59.89
C THR A 4 -8.14 -17.70 -58.79
N ASN A 5 -7.26 -16.78 -59.17
CA ASN A 5 -6.27 -16.17 -58.31
C ASN A 5 -6.96 -15.12 -57.44
N THR A 6 -7.51 -15.54 -56.29
CA THR A 6 -8.05 -14.62 -55.27
C THR A 6 -6.90 -13.89 -54.60
N SER A 7 -6.71 -12.64 -55.01
CA SER A 7 -5.71 -11.71 -54.49
C SER A 7 -5.91 -11.45 -52.98
N PRO A 8 -4.83 -11.41 -52.15
CA PRO A 8 -4.89 -11.09 -50.72
C PRO A 8 -5.39 -9.67 -50.40
N ALA A 9 -5.56 -8.81 -51.41
CA ALA A 9 -5.97 -7.42 -51.24
C ALA A 9 -7.42 -7.25 -50.77
N MET A 10 -8.30 -8.22 -50.98
CA MET A 10 -9.72 -8.13 -50.59
C MET A 10 -9.97 -8.35 -49.08
N VAL A 11 -9.00 -8.91 -48.36
CA VAL A 11 -9.09 -9.11 -46.90
C VAL A 11 -8.58 -7.89 -46.12
N LEU A 12 -7.84 -7.00 -46.79
CA LEU A 12 -7.22 -5.82 -46.18
C LEU A 12 -8.08 -4.55 -46.29
N SER A 13 -9.12 -4.53 -47.13
CA SER A 13 -10.02 -3.37 -47.29
C SER A 13 -10.95 -3.15 -46.10
N ASP A 14 -11.27 -4.19 -45.33
CA ASP A 14 -12.13 -4.12 -44.13
C ASP A 14 -11.45 -3.49 -42.92
N ILE A 15 -10.15 -3.20 -42.98
CA ILE A 15 -9.39 -2.65 -41.85
C ILE A 15 -9.63 -1.12 -41.69
N ARG A 16 -10.21 -0.45 -42.70
CA ARG A 16 -10.47 1.01 -42.66
C ARG A 16 -11.89 1.39 -42.22
N GLN A 17 -12.80 0.45 -42.08
CA GLN A 17 -14.18 0.71 -41.69
C GLN A 17 -14.33 0.51 -40.18
N TYR A 18 -15.09 1.38 -39.52
CA TYR A 18 -15.27 1.34 -38.07
C TYR A 18 -15.84 -0.03 -37.64
N PRO A 19 -15.12 -0.85 -36.87
CA PRO A 19 -15.48 -2.26 -36.66
C PRO A 19 -16.84 -2.49 -36.02
N LEU A 20 -17.33 -1.56 -35.19
CA LEU A 20 -18.58 -1.68 -34.43
C LEU A 20 -19.76 -0.95 -35.11
N GLU A 21 -19.61 -0.50 -36.36
CA GLU A 21 -20.60 0.30 -37.09
C GLU A 21 -22.01 -0.30 -37.05
N ALA A 22 -22.13 -1.63 -37.24
CA ALA A 22 -23.41 -2.31 -37.20
C ALA A 22 -24.10 -2.24 -35.82
N LEU A 23 -23.36 -2.46 -34.74
CA LEU A 23 -23.89 -2.35 -33.37
C LEU A 23 -24.25 -0.90 -33.03
N ASP A 24 -23.40 0.04 -33.42
CA ASP A 24 -23.63 1.47 -33.18
C ASP A 24 -24.89 1.95 -33.91
N LEU A 25 -25.05 1.62 -35.19
CA LEU A 25 -26.23 1.97 -35.95
C LEU A 25 -27.49 1.36 -35.33
N MET A 26 -27.41 0.09 -34.93
CA MET A 26 -28.53 -0.61 -34.31
C MET A 26 -28.94 0.04 -32.99
N ILE A 27 -28.00 0.45 -32.14
CA ILE A 27 -28.29 1.06 -30.83
C ILE A 27 -28.70 2.54 -30.96
N ALA A 28 -27.97 3.31 -31.75
CA ALA A 28 -28.12 4.76 -31.86
C ALA A 28 -29.28 5.19 -32.75
N VAL A 29 -29.73 4.32 -33.67
CA VAL A 29 -30.82 4.59 -34.62
C VAL A 29 -31.95 3.59 -34.48
N THR A 30 -31.74 2.32 -34.84
CA THR A 30 -32.83 1.32 -34.97
C THR A 30 -33.57 1.07 -33.65
N LEU A 31 -32.82 0.89 -32.58
CA LEU A 31 -33.33 0.63 -31.24
C LEU A 31 -33.39 1.89 -30.39
N ASN A 32 -33.23 3.09 -30.94
CA ASN A 32 -33.29 4.33 -30.17
C ASN A 32 -34.75 4.81 -30.02
N PRO A 33 -35.32 4.87 -28.79
CA PRO A 33 -36.72 5.23 -28.58
C PRO A 33 -37.06 6.68 -28.98
N ALA A 34 -36.04 7.56 -29.04
CA ALA A 34 -36.20 8.95 -29.44
C ALA A 34 -36.18 9.13 -30.97
N LYS A 35 -35.68 8.16 -31.74
CA LYS A 35 -35.50 8.26 -33.20
C LYS A 35 -36.37 7.27 -33.99
N SER A 36 -36.77 6.16 -33.37
CA SER A 36 -37.47 5.07 -34.05
C SER A 36 -38.73 4.67 -33.28
N ASN A 37 -39.79 4.28 -33.99
CA ASN A 37 -41.01 3.73 -33.38
C ASN A 37 -40.80 2.25 -33.02
N ILE A 38 -40.04 2.01 -31.95
CA ILE A 38 -39.68 0.66 -31.48
C ILE A 38 -40.93 -0.19 -31.16
N ALA A 39 -42.03 0.45 -30.76
CA ALA A 39 -43.27 -0.26 -30.45
C ALA A 39 -43.94 -0.89 -31.68
N ALA A 40 -43.59 -0.47 -32.89
CA ALA A 40 -44.09 -1.04 -34.14
C ALA A 40 -43.28 -2.24 -34.64
N ILE A 41 -42.19 -2.62 -33.97
CA ILE A 41 -41.37 -3.77 -34.35
C ILE A 41 -42.19 -5.06 -34.23
N THR A 42 -42.31 -5.79 -35.32
CA THR A 42 -43.02 -7.07 -35.36
C THR A 42 -42.20 -8.20 -34.74
N THR A 43 -42.83 -9.33 -34.43
CA THR A 43 -42.14 -10.54 -33.93
C THR A 43 -41.08 -11.02 -34.91
N GLU A 44 -41.39 -11.07 -36.20
CA GLU A 44 -40.45 -11.50 -37.25
C GLU A 44 -39.24 -10.56 -37.35
N GLN A 45 -39.47 -9.25 -37.29
CA GLN A 45 -38.39 -8.26 -37.28
C GLN A 45 -37.52 -8.40 -36.02
N ALA A 46 -38.13 -8.68 -34.86
CA ALA A 46 -37.40 -8.91 -33.64
C ALA A 46 -36.51 -10.17 -33.71
N GLU A 47 -37.01 -11.26 -34.27
CA GLU A 47 -36.23 -12.49 -34.49
C GLU A 47 -35.07 -12.26 -35.47
N ALA A 48 -35.31 -11.53 -36.56
CA ALA A 48 -34.27 -11.16 -37.52
C ALA A 48 -33.14 -10.35 -36.84
N LEU A 49 -33.50 -9.34 -36.04
CA LEU A 49 -32.53 -8.52 -35.30
C LEU A 49 -31.73 -9.35 -34.29
N CYS A 50 -32.37 -10.27 -33.57
CA CYS A 50 -31.68 -11.18 -32.65
C CYS A 50 -30.66 -12.07 -33.40
N ASN A 51 -31.05 -12.62 -34.55
CA ASN A 51 -30.15 -13.43 -35.37
C ASN A 51 -28.97 -12.63 -35.94
N GLU A 52 -29.19 -11.36 -36.31
CA GLU A 52 -28.12 -10.46 -36.73
C GLU A 52 -27.13 -10.17 -35.59
N LEU A 53 -27.62 -9.96 -34.36
CA LEU A 53 -26.77 -9.76 -33.18
C LEU A 53 -25.85 -10.95 -32.91
N ASP A 54 -26.36 -12.18 -33.06
CA ASP A 54 -25.55 -13.39 -32.88
C ASP A 54 -24.48 -13.56 -33.98
N LYS A 55 -24.82 -13.24 -35.23
CA LYS A 55 -23.83 -13.22 -36.33
C LYS A 55 -22.75 -12.17 -36.09
N GLU A 56 -23.17 -10.98 -35.68
CA GLU A 56 -22.28 -9.85 -35.44
C GLU A 56 -21.33 -10.10 -34.28
N LYS A 57 -21.82 -10.71 -33.19
CA LYS A 57 -21.00 -11.18 -32.08
C LYS A 57 -19.87 -12.09 -32.55
N ASN A 58 -20.18 -13.11 -33.35
CA ASN A 58 -19.18 -14.06 -33.84
C ASN A 58 -18.18 -13.39 -34.78
N ARG A 59 -18.65 -12.50 -35.66
CA ARG A 59 -17.81 -11.70 -36.55
C ARG A 59 -16.81 -10.84 -35.76
N LEU A 60 -17.29 -10.12 -34.75
CA LEU A 60 -16.46 -9.25 -33.92
C LEU A 60 -15.44 -10.03 -33.09
N GLN A 61 -15.81 -11.17 -32.50
CA GLN A 61 -14.85 -12.02 -31.81
C GLN A 61 -13.73 -12.51 -32.72
N LEU A 62 -14.03 -12.88 -33.96
CA LEU A 62 -13.02 -13.28 -34.93
C LEU A 62 -12.15 -12.09 -35.35
N LEU A 63 -12.76 -10.94 -35.64
CA LEU A 63 -12.07 -9.73 -36.05
C LEU A 63 -11.09 -9.25 -34.98
N ILE A 64 -11.51 -9.17 -33.71
CA ILE A 64 -10.65 -8.79 -32.59
C ILE A 64 -9.46 -9.74 -32.48
N LYS A 65 -9.68 -11.07 -32.59
CA LYS A 65 -8.58 -12.04 -32.57
C LYS A 65 -7.60 -11.76 -33.71
N THR A 66 -8.09 -11.63 -34.94
CA THR A 66 -7.25 -11.43 -36.12
C THR A 66 -6.43 -10.14 -36.02
N GLN A 67 -7.03 -9.04 -35.57
CA GLN A 67 -6.32 -7.77 -35.39
C GLN A 67 -5.27 -7.85 -34.28
N VAL A 68 -5.58 -8.52 -33.15
CA VAL A 68 -4.58 -8.71 -32.09
C VAL A 68 -3.43 -9.60 -32.56
N PHE A 69 -3.71 -10.67 -33.32
CA PHE A 69 -2.67 -11.56 -33.85
C PHE A 69 -1.79 -10.93 -34.93
N SER A 70 -2.32 -9.97 -35.70
CA SER A 70 -1.55 -9.29 -36.75
C SER A 70 -0.64 -8.19 -36.23
N MET A 71 -0.85 -7.73 -34.98
CA MET A 71 -0.05 -6.69 -34.35
C MET A 71 1.24 -7.25 -33.76
N ALA A 72 2.36 -6.62 -34.09
CA ALA A 72 3.68 -7.02 -33.60
C ALA A 72 4.05 -6.42 -32.23
N LYS A 73 3.48 -5.25 -31.88
CA LYS A 73 3.87 -4.52 -30.66
C LYS A 73 2.82 -4.64 -29.56
N ARG A 74 3.29 -4.93 -28.35
CA ARG A 74 2.47 -5.05 -27.13
C ARG A 74 1.60 -3.81 -26.88
N ASN A 75 2.15 -2.61 -27.01
CA ASN A 75 1.42 -1.36 -26.73
C ASN A 75 0.30 -1.10 -27.75
N GLU A 76 0.46 -1.55 -29.00
CA GLU A 76 -0.57 -1.43 -30.04
C GLU A 76 -1.75 -2.36 -29.72
N VAL A 77 -1.45 -3.60 -29.31
CA VAL A 77 -2.45 -4.56 -28.82
C VAL A 77 -3.19 -4.00 -27.61
N GLU A 78 -2.46 -3.41 -26.65
CA GLU A 78 -3.04 -2.82 -25.44
C GLU A 78 -4.03 -1.69 -25.78
N LEU A 79 -3.61 -0.75 -26.63
CA LEU A 79 -4.46 0.35 -27.07
C LEU A 79 -5.70 -0.15 -27.82
N LEU A 80 -5.55 -1.15 -28.69
CA LEU A 80 -6.66 -1.73 -29.43
C LEU A 80 -7.68 -2.40 -28.50
N VAL A 81 -7.21 -3.23 -27.57
CA VAL A 81 -8.04 -3.95 -26.59
C VAL A 81 -8.81 -2.95 -25.72
N LYS A 82 -8.15 -1.91 -25.21
CA LYS A 82 -8.78 -0.86 -24.40
C LYS A 82 -9.86 -0.10 -25.18
N ARG A 83 -9.62 0.22 -26.46
CA ARG A 83 -10.61 0.88 -27.32
C ARG A 83 -11.84 0.02 -27.50
N TYR A 84 -11.68 -1.26 -27.86
CA TYR A 84 -12.82 -2.17 -28.00
C TYR A 84 -13.60 -2.29 -26.69
N HIS A 85 -12.91 -2.46 -25.57
CA HIS A 85 -13.56 -2.58 -24.26
C HIS A 85 -14.36 -1.32 -23.90
N GLY A 86 -13.75 -0.13 -24.04
CA GLY A 86 -14.41 1.14 -23.75
C GLY A 86 -15.62 1.43 -24.64
N GLU A 87 -15.52 1.19 -25.95
CA GLU A 87 -16.64 1.40 -26.87
C GLU A 87 -17.79 0.41 -26.61
N LEU A 88 -17.48 -0.87 -26.37
CA LEU A 88 -18.51 -1.85 -26.03
C LEU A 88 -19.22 -1.53 -24.69
N ASP A 89 -18.49 -1.01 -23.70
CA ASP A 89 -19.09 -0.55 -22.43
C ASP A 89 -19.99 0.68 -22.65
N SER A 90 -19.56 1.62 -23.49
CA SER A 90 -20.38 2.78 -23.89
C SER A 90 -21.67 2.35 -24.59
N LEU A 91 -21.59 1.40 -25.52
CA LEU A 91 -22.75 0.84 -26.22
C LEU A 91 -23.70 0.11 -25.25
N LEU A 92 -23.15 -0.61 -24.28
CA LEU A 92 -23.92 -1.29 -23.24
C LEU A 92 -24.68 -0.28 -22.38
N ASP A 93 -24.02 0.78 -21.93
CA ASP A 93 -24.64 1.87 -21.17
C ASP A 93 -25.81 2.50 -21.92
N GLN A 94 -25.61 2.82 -23.21
CA GLN A 94 -26.64 3.40 -24.06
C GLN A 94 -27.84 2.44 -24.22
N SER A 95 -27.56 1.16 -24.50
CA SER A 95 -28.58 0.12 -24.59
C SER A 95 -29.40 0.01 -23.30
N LEU A 96 -28.73 -0.04 -22.15
CA LEU A 96 -29.40 -0.09 -20.84
C LEU A 96 -30.22 1.17 -20.54
N GLN A 97 -29.76 2.34 -21.00
CA GLN A 97 -30.50 3.59 -20.86
C GLN A 97 -31.76 3.60 -21.73
N HIS A 98 -31.66 3.24 -23.00
CA HIS A 98 -32.81 3.16 -23.90
C HIS A 98 -33.85 2.14 -23.42
N ARG A 99 -33.38 1.00 -22.88
CA ARG A 99 -34.25 -0.03 -22.28
C ARG A 99 -35.13 0.51 -21.16
N LYS A 100 -34.64 1.45 -20.33
CA LYS A 100 -35.42 2.02 -19.21
C LYS A 100 -36.64 2.82 -19.68
N SER A 101 -36.59 3.39 -20.87
CA SER A 101 -37.73 4.13 -21.46
C SER A 101 -38.78 3.23 -22.12
N ILE A 102 -38.58 1.90 -22.16
CA ILE A 102 -39.48 0.99 -22.87
C ILE A 102 -40.61 0.52 -21.94
N PRO A 103 -41.88 0.65 -22.34
CA PRO A 103 -42.99 0.16 -21.55
C PRO A 103 -42.92 -1.36 -21.31
N PRO A 104 -43.31 -1.84 -20.12
CA PRO A 104 -43.24 -3.26 -19.74
C PRO A 104 -44.23 -4.16 -20.47
N LYS A 105 -44.94 -3.68 -21.50
CA LYS A 105 -45.89 -4.47 -22.29
C LYS A 105 -45.32 -5.00 -23.61
N ASN A 106 -44.22 -4.44 -24.14
CA ASN A 106 -43.61 -4.94 -25.37
C ASN A 106 -42.64 -6.11 -25.09
N ALA A 107 -43.10 -7.35 -25.28
CA ALA A 107 -42.30 -8.55 -25.06
C ALA A 107 -41.18 -8.73 -26.10
N HIS A 108 -41.50 -8.58 -27.39
CA HIS A 108 -40.53 -8.76 -28.49
C HIS A 108 -39.37 -7.76 -28.42
N VAL A 109 -39.67 -6.49 -28.18
CA VAL A 109 -38.65 -5.45 -27.97
C VAL A 109 -37.75 -5.78 -26.78
N ARG A 110 -38.31 -6.25 -25.66
CA ARG A 110 -37.50 -6.66 -24.51
C ARG A 110 -36.61 -7.85 -24.81
N SER A 111 -37.07 -8.78 -25.66
CA SER A 111 -36.25 -9.88 -26.15
C SER A 111 -35.03 -9.36 -26.89
N ILE A 112 -35.20 -8.41 -27.83
CA ILE A 112 -34.09 -7.80 -28.57
C ILE A 112 -33.07 -7.17 -27.60
N TYR A 113 -33.54 -6.38 -26.62
CA TYR A 113 -32.66 -5.75 -25.65
C TYR A 113 -31.94 -6.73 -24.72
N ASN A 114 -32.58 -7.86 -24.38
CA ASN A 114 -31.91 -8.93 -23.63
C ASN A 114 -30.81 -9.56 -24.48
N THR A 115 -31.11 -9.97 -25.71
CA THR A 115 -30.13 -10.54 -26.65
C THR A 115 -28.99 -9.55 -26.93
N LEU A 116 -29.28 -8.27 -27.07
CA LEU A 116 -28.28 -7.21 -27.24
C LEU A 116 -27.39 -7.06 -26.00
N THR A 117 -27.98 -7.07 -24.80
CA THR A 117 -27.22 -7.03 -23.54
C THR A 117 -26.30 -8.25 -23.44
N ASP A 118 -26.83 -9.44 -23.71
CA ASP A 118 -26.07 -10.71 -23.68
C ASP A 118 -24.95 -10.73 -24.74
N CYS A 119 -25.20 -10.13 -25.91
CA CYS A 119 -24.21 -9.97 -26.98
C CYS A 119 -23.04 -9.09 -26.52
N LEU A 120 -23.34 -7.89 -26.01
CA LEU A 120 -22.33 -6.93 -25.52
C LEU A 120 -21.57 -7.49 -24.30
N ASP A 121 -22.27 -8.08 -23.33
CA ASP A 121 -21.65 -8.75 -22.17
C ASP A 121 -20.73 -9.89 -22.61
N SER A 122 -21.15 -10.69 -23.59
CA SER A 122 -20.32 -11.78 -24.10
C SER A 122 -19.08 -11.28 -24.83
N LEU A 123 -19.14 -10.13 -25.51
CA LEU A 123 -17.98 -9.52 -26.16
C LEU A 123 -17.02 -8.93 -25.12
N LEU A 124 -17.55 -8.21 -24.13
CA LEU A 124 -16.76 -7.67 -23.01
C LEU A 124 -16.07 -8.80 -22.23
N LEU A 125 -16.80 -9.85 -21.84
CA LEU A 125 -16.24 -11.03 -21.17
C LEU A 125 -15.21 -11.75 -22.03
N PHE A 126 -15.41 -11.80 -23.35
CA PHE A 126 -14.42 -12.39 -24.26
C PHE A 126 -13.11 -11.61 -24.20
N ILE A 127 -13.17 -10.27 -24.22
CA ILE A 127 -11.98 -9.42 -24.12
C ILE A 127 -11.34 -9.56 -22.74
N GLU A 128 -12.13 -9.47 -21.67
CA GLU A 128 -11.67 -9.57 -20.27
C GLU A 128 -10.98 -10.90 -19.99
N ASN A 129 -11.49 -12.03 -20.50
CA ASN A 129 -10.87 -13.33 -20.26
C ASN A 129 -9.62 -13.57 -21.12
N ARG A 130 -9.65 -13.19 -22.40
CA ARG A 130 -8.57 -13.52 -23.34
C ARG A 130 -7.43 -12.51 -23.35
N PHE A 131 -7.73 -11.27 -23.00
CA PHE A 131 -6.81 -10.13 -23.08
C PHE A 131 -6.67 -9.40 -21.74
N ALA A 132 -6.94 -10.07 -20.62
CA ALA A 132 -6.81 -9.53 -19.26
C ALA A 132 -5.47 -8.80 -19.02
N ASN A 133 -4.37 -9.34 -19.52
CA ASN A 133 -3.02 -8.76 -19.34
C ASN A 133 -2.81 -7.42 -20.07
N TYR A 134 -3.73 -7.06 -20.96
CA TYR A 134 -3.77 -5.80 -21.71
C TYR A 134 -4.84 -4.84 -21.16
N LEU A 135 -5.77 -5.34 -20.36
CA LEU A 135 -6.74 -4.54 -19.62
C LEU A 135 -6.12 -4.17 -18.26
N GLY A 136 -5.88 -2.88 -18.05
CA GLY A 136 -5.39 -2.41 -16.76
C GLY A 136 -6.42 -2.66 -15.66
N MET A 137 -5.98 -2.88 -14.43
CA MET A 137 -6.90 -3.01 -13.28
C MET A 137 -7.64 -1.70 -12.97
N ASP A 138 -7.17 -0.59 -13.52
CA ASP A 138 -7.77 0.74 -13.34
C ASP A 138 -8.75 1.09 -14.48
N GLU A 139 -9.00 0.15 -15.41
CA GLU A 139 -10.08 0.29 -16.38
C GLU A 139 -11.44 0.18 -15.71
N ARG A 140 -12.40 0.88 -16.30
CA ARG A 140 -13.80 0.86 -15.87
C ARG A 140 -14.39 -0.55 -16.06
N VAL A 141 -15.27 -0.93 -15.15
CA VAL A 141 -15.98 -2.20 -15.20
C VAL A 141 -17.35 -2.05 -15.88
N PRO A 142 -17.76 -3.01 -16.71
CA PRO A 142 -19.08 -3.00 -17.31
C PRO A 142 -20.23 -2.91 -16.30
N ALA A 143 -21.28 -2.16 -16.65
CA ALA A 143 -22.41 -1.88 -15.76
C ALA A 143 -23.15 -3.16 -15.30
N THR A 144 -23.25 -4.16 -16.17
CA THR A 144 -23.87 -5.48 -15.91
C THR A 144 -23.06 -6.32 -14.92
N TYR A 145 -21.74 -6.40 -15.12
CA TYR A 145 -20.81 -7.05 -14.20
C TYR A 145 -20.81 -6.36 -12.84
N LEU A 146 -20.76 -5.01 -12.81
CA LEU A 146 -20.83 -4.23 -11.58
C LEU A 146 -22.13 -4.50 -10.82
N SER A 147 -23.26 -4.51 -11.52
CA SER A 147 -24.58 -4.81 -10.93
C SER A 147 -24.60 -6.18 -10.26
N THR A 148 -24.04 -7.19 -10.93
CA THR A 148 -23.91 -8.55 -10.40
C THR A 148 -23.00 -8.58 -9.17
N ALA A 149 -21.83 -7.96 -9.24
CA ALA A 149 -20.90 -7.89 -8.11
C ALA A 149 -21.53 -7.18 -6.88
N ILE A 150 -22.24 -6.08 -7.08
CA ILE A 150 -22.96 -5.39 -6.02
C ILE A 150 -24.04 -6.29 -5.41
N LYS A 151 -24.80 -7.02 -6.23
CA LYS A 151 -25.82 -7.96 -5.74
C LYS A 151 -25.20 -9.04 -4.86
N ASP A 152 -24.06 -9.60 -5.26
CA ASP A 152 -23.35 -10.62 -4.50
C ASP A 152 -22.79 -10.07 -3.18
N VAL A 153 -22.19 -8.87 -3.22
CA VAL A 153 -21.72 -8.19 -2.01
C VAL A 153 -22.87 -7.89 -1.06
N ARG A 154 -24.04 -7.45 -1.54
CA ARG A 154 -25.24 -7.23 -0.71
C ARG A 154 -25.74 -8.50 -0.03
N LYS A 155 -25.78 -9.63 -0.76
CA LYS A 155 -26.15 -10.92 -0.16
C LYS A 155 -25.19 -11.32 0.95
N ALA A 156 -23.89 -11.19 0.71
CA ALA A 156 -22.89 -11.50 1.73
C ALA A 156 -22.96 -10.55 2.93
N LEU A 157 -23.16 -9.25 2.69
CA LEU A 157 -23.36 -8.24 3.72
C LEU A 157 -24.51 -8.60 4.66
N TYR A 158 -25.64 -9.07 4.12
CA TYR A 158 -26.77 -9.53 4.94
C TYR A 158 -26.36 -10.66 5.90
N VAL A 159 -25.65 -11.67 5.38
CA VAL A 159 -25.15 -12.80 6.17
C VAL A 159 -24.15 -12.33 7.24
N LEU A 160 -23.17 -11.51 6.85
CA LEU A 160 -22.13 -11.00 7.74
C LEU A 160 -22.72 -10.14 8.87
N LYS A 161 -23.67 -9.25 8.57
CA LYS A 161 -24.39 -8.45 9.57
C LYS A 161 -25.08 -9.34 10.61
N GLY A 162 -25.76 -10.41 10.16
CA GLY A 162 -26.36 -11.39 11.07
C GLY A 162 -25.34 -12.02 12.02
N LYS A 163 -24.19 -12.44 11.50
CA LYS A 163 -23.10 -13.06 12.29
C LYS A 163 -22.42 -12.08 13.27
N ILE A 164 -22.29 -10.82 12.89
CA ILE A 164 -21.61 -9.79 13.70
C ILE A 164 -22.55 -9.20 14.78
N ASN A 165 -23.86 -9.10 14.53
CA ASN A 165 -24.82 -8.55 15.49
C ASN A 165 -24.92 -9.36 16.78
N VAL A 166 -24.70 -10.68 16.73
CA VAL A 166 -24.67 -11.54 17.92
C VAL A 166 -23.35 -11.47 18.69
N ARG A 167 -22.36 -10.70 18.22
CA ARG A 167 -21.00 -10.60 18.79
C ARG A 167 -20.55 -9.14 18.92
N PRO A 168 -21.00 -8.41 19.97
CA PRO A 168 -20.68 -6.99 20.15
C PRO A 168 -19.19 -6.65 20.16
N VAL A 169 -18.34 -7.56 20.67
CA VAL A 169 -16.88 -7.38 20.73
C VAL A 169 -16.25 -7.21 19.34
N LEU A 170 -16.84 -7.77 18.29
CA LEU A 170 -16.34 -7.63 16.91
C LEU A 170 -16.69 -6.28 16.29
N GLN A 171 -17.70 -5.56 16.82
CA GLN A 171 -18.26 -4.37 16.20
C GLN A 171 -17.24 -3.26 15.90
N PRO A 172 -16.24 -2.98 16.75
CA PRO A 172 -15.24 -1.93 16.45
C PRO A 172 -14.49 -2.17 15.14
N VAL A 173 -13.98 -3.40 14.92
CA VAL A 173 -13.26 -3.77 13.70
C VAL A 173 -14.22 -4.06 12.54
N ALA A 174 -15.24 -4.88 12.79
CA ALA A 174 -16.15 -5.34 11.76
C ALA A 174 -17.03 -4.21 11.23
N GLY A 175 -17.37 -3.23 12.06
CA GLY A 175 -18.11 -2.03 11.65
C GLY A 175 -17.36 -1.20 10.61
N VAL A 176 -16.03 -1.15 10.66
CA VAL A 176 -15.23 -0.47 9.61
C VAL A 176 -15.40 -1.17 8.26
N VAL A 177 -15.32 -2.51 8.27
CA VAL A 177 -15.45 -3.35 7.07
C VAL A 177 -16.87 -3.26 6.51
N LEU A 178 -17.89 -3.41 7.36
CA LEU A 178 -19.29 -3.32 6.96
C LEU A 178 -19.62 -1.99 6.31
N ARG A 179 -19.15 -0.86 6.87
CA ARG A 179 -19.33 0.46 6.25
C ARG A 179 -18.67 0.55 4.88
N SER A 180 -17.48 -0.04 4.71
CA SER A 180 -16.81 -0.09 3.40
C SER A 180 -17.64 -0.85 2.36
N LEU A 181 -18.15 -2.01 2.73
CA LEU A 181 -18.97 -2.86 1.87
C LEU A 181 -20.33 -2.21 1.55
N ASP A 182 -20.95 -1.55 2.54
CA ASP A 182 -22.19 -0.79 2.36
C ASP A 182 -21.97 0.38 1.39
N ASN A 183 -20.89 1.15 1.55
CA ASN A 183 -20.53 2.25 0.65
C ASN A 183 -20.30 1.78 -0.79
N PHE A 184 -19.67 0.62 -0.99
CA PHE A 184 -19.54 0.00 -2.31
C PHE A 184 -20.92 -0.40 -2.89
N SER A 185 -21.81 -0.91 -2.04
CA SER A 185 -23.12 -1.44 -2.44
C SER A 185 -24.19 -0.36 -2.67
N ALA A 186 -24.00 0.84 -2.11
CA ALA A 186 -24.97 1.92 -2.09
C ALA A 186 -25.13 2.67 -3.44
N GLN A 187 -24.38 2.29 -4.48
CA GLN A 187 -24.40 2.92 -5.82
C GLN A 187 -24.34 4.46 -5.76
N PRO A 188 -23.20 5.07 -5.43
CA PRO A 188 -23.10 6.51 -5.43
C PRO A 188 -23.39 7.05 -6.83
N LYS A 189 -24.32 8.01 -6.93
CA LYS A 189 -24.38 8.93 -8.05
C LYS A 189 -23.04 9.68 -8.09
N ARG A 190 -22.19 9.26 -9.04
CA ARG A 190 -21.09 9.97 -9.71
C ARG A 190 -20.10 10.75 -8.84
N LEU A 191 -18.86 10.27 -8.88
CA LEU A 191 -17.66 11.11 -9.01
C LEU A 191 -16.54 10.31 -9.70
N TYR A 192 -16.51 8.97 -9.52
CA TYR A 192 -15.61 8.05 -10.22
C TYR A 192 -16.32 6.71 -10.48
N GLU A 193 -16.28 6.24 -11.72
CA GLU A 193 -16.83 4.93 -12.11
C GLU A 193 -15.94 3.82 -11.53
N PRO A 194 -16.50 2.74 -10.97
CA PRO A 194 -15.72 1.71 -10.29
C PRO A 194 -14.86 0.92 -11.29
N THR A 195 -13.58 0.77 -10.93
CA THR A 195 -12.59 0.04 -11.73
C THR A 195 -12.52 -1.44 -11.37
N PHE A 196 -11.89 -2.25 -12.24
CA PHE A 196 -11.71 -3.70 -11.99
C PHE A 196 -11.05 -3.95 -10.65
N ARG A 197 -10.01 -3.18 -10.33
CA ARG A 197 -9.29 -3.23 -9.05
C ARG A 197 -10.24 -3.11 -7.88
N LYS A 198 -11.14 -2.12 -7.90
CA LYS A 198 -12.09 -1.88 -6.82
C LYS A 198 -13.08 -3.04 -6.68
N VAL A 199 -13.66 -3.51 -7.79
CA VAL A 199 -14.64 -4.59 -7.75
C VAL A 199 -14.00 -5.91 -7.31
N ILE A 200 -12.85 -6.26 -7.86
CA ILE A 200 -12.10 -7.47 -7.51
C ILE A 200 -11.72 -7.45 -6.03
N TYR A 201 -11.22 -6.32 -5.51
CA TYR A 201 -10.91 -6.19 -4.09
C TYR A 201 -12.12 -6.50 -3.20
N HIS A 202 -13.29 -5.91 -3.50
CA HIS A 202 -14.49 -6.11 -2.67
C HIS A 202 -15.04 -7.54 -2.76
N ARG A 203 -14.98 -8.16 -3.94
CA ARG A 203 -15.37 -9.57 -4.13
C ARG A 203 -14.43 -10.50 -3.35
N GLU A 204 -13.13 -10.27 -3.41
CA GLU A 204 -12.15 -11.05 -2.66
C GLU A 204 -12.33 -10.83 -1.15
N LEU A 205 -12.55 -9.60 -0.70
CA LEU A 205 -12.78 -9.28 0.71
C LEU A 205 -13.99 -10.04 1.24
N VAL A 206 -15.12 -9.99 0.53
CA VAL A 206 -16.31 -10.75 0.89
C VAL A 206 -16.05 -12.25 0.92
N ARG A 207 -15.34 -12.79 -0.09
CA ARG A 207 -15.02 -14.21 -0.16
C ARG A 207 -14.22 -14.65 1.07
N GLU A 208 -13.19 -13.90 1.44
CA GLU A 208 -12.34 -14.25 2.57
C GLU A 208 -13.05 -14.06 3.91
N LEU A 209 -13.86 -13.00 4.07
CA LEU A 209 -14.69 -12.80 5.26
C LEU A 209 -15.66 -13.96 5.48
N LEU A 210 -16.24 -14.51 4.41
CA LEU A 210 -17.15 -15.64 4.50
C LEU A 210 -16.44 -16.95 4.88
N LYS A 211 -15.13 -17.07 4.66
CA LYS A 211 -14.31 -18.24 5.02
C LYS A 211 -13.85 -18.25 6.47
N LEU A 212 -13.88 -17.12 7.17
CA LEU A 212 -13.48 -17.04 8.58
C LEU A 212 -14.27 -18.05 9.42
N ASN A 213 -13.64 -18.58 10.48
CA ASN A 213 -14.32 -19.47 11.40
C ASN A 213 -15.24 -18.67 12.34
N TRP A 214 -16.43 -18.34 11.84
CA TRP A 214 -17.44 -17.59 12.58
C TRP A 214 -17.99 -18.30 13.81
N ASP A 215 -17.65 -19.57 14.06
CA ASP A 215 -18.06 -20.32 15.25
C ASP A 215 -17.00 -20.30 16.36
N ALA A 216 -15.80 -19.79 16.09
CA ALA A 216 -14.73 -19.65 17.07
C ALA A 216 -15.07 -18.68 18.22
N ASN A 217 -14.27 -18.74 19.29
CA ASN A 217 -14.34 -17.75 20.38
C ASN A 217 -14.12 -16.33 19.84
N THR A 218 -14.79 -15.35 20.44
CA THR A 218 -14.88 -13.98 19.91
C THR A 218 -13.52 -13.28 19.83
N ASP A 219 -12.62 -13.49 20.78
CA ASP A 219 -11.29 -12.87 20.77
C ASP A 219 -10.40 -13.44 19.67
N ALA A 220 -10.44 -14.77 19.47
CA ALA A 220 -9.70 -15.43 18.40
C ALA A 220 -10.20 -14.97 17.03
N LEU A 221 -11.52 -14.85 16.87
CA LEU A 221 -12.13 -14.34 15.64
C LEU A 221 -11.82 -12.86 15.39
N ALA A 222 -11.75 -12.03 16.45
CA ALA A 222 -11.34 -10.63 16.33
C ALA A 222 -9.90 -10.51 15.82
N HIS A 223 -9.01 -11.37 16.33
CA HIS A 223 -7.63 -11.46 15.88
C HIS A 223 -7.53 -11.92 14.41
N GLU A 224 -8.20 -13.02 14.06
CA GLU A 224 -8.24 -13.57 12.69
C GLU A 224 -8.80 -12.55 11.69
N LEU A 225 -9.83 -11.78 12.08
CA LEU A 225 -10.38 -10.71 11.27
C LEU A 225 -9.37 -9.57 11.06
N CYS A 226 -8.63 -9.17 12.11
CA CYS A 226 -7.59 -8.15 11.98
C CYS A 226 -6.46 -8.62 11.07
N GLU A 227 -5.96 -9.85 11.26
CA GLU A 227 -4.94 -10.46 10.42
C GLU A 227 -5.38 -10.52 8.96
N LEU A 228 -6.61 -10.97 8.69
CA LEU A 228 -7.17 -10.98 7.34
C LEU A 228 -7.11 -9.59 6.71
N LEU A 229 -7.58 -8.55 7.41
CA LEU A 229 -7.61 -7.18 6.90
C LEU A 229 -6.19 -6.62 6.68
N ILE A 230 -5.23 -6.99 7.53
CA ILE A 230 -3.82 -6.62 7.35
C ILE A 230 -3.24 -7.31 6.11
N CYS A 231 -3.43 -8.63 5.99
CA CYS A 231 -2.96 -9.43 4.86
C CYS A 231 -3.61 -9.01 3.55
N MET A 232 -4.84 -8.49 3.57
CA MET A 232 -5.50 -7.92 2.39
C MET A 232 -5.09 -6.48 2.08
N ASN A 233 -4.21 -5.87 2.89
CA ASN A 233 -3.83 -4.46 2.80
C ASN A 233 -5.06 -3.54 2.75
N PHE A 234 -5.95 -3.72 3.74
CA PHE A 234 -7.15 -2.90 3.92
C PHE A 234 -6.79 -1.52 4.49
N ASN A 235 -5.98 -0.77 3.73
CA ASN A 235 -5.39 0.52 4.08
C ASN A 235 -6.40 1.69 4.12
N SER A 236 -7.63 1.45 4.59
CA SER A 236 -8.60 2.51 4.84
C SER A 236 -8.17 3.34 6.05
N LYS A 237 -8.40 4.66 5.99
CA LYS A 237 -8.11 5.58 7.11
C LYS A 237 -8.78 5.14 8.42
N ALA A 238 -10.02 4.63 8.32
CA ALA A 238 -10.77 4.16 9.48
C ALA A 238 -10.16 2.91 10.10
N PHE A 239 -9.64 1.97 9.29
CA PHE A 239 -8.99 0.77 9.81
C PHE A 239 -7.60 1.06 10.38
N ILE A 240 -6.82 1.91 9.70
CA ILE A 240 -5.52 2.40 10.22
C ILE A 240 -5.72 3.03 11.60
N LYS A 241 -6.70 3.93 11.72
CA LYS A 241 -7.04 4.57 12.99
C LYS A 241 -7.45 3.55 14.05
N PHE A 242 -8.31 2.60 13.70
CA PHE A 242 -8.74 1.53 14.60
C PHE A 242 -7.55 0.70 15.14
N LEU A 243 -6.60 0.34 14.27
CA LEU A 243 -5.39 -0.39 14.67
C LEU A 243 -4.58 0.46 15.65
N ILE A 244 -4.26 1.70 15.29
CA ILE A 244 -3.47 2.62 16.15
C ILE A 244 -4.12 2.78 17.52
N GLU A 245 -5.40 3.13 17.58
CA GLU A 245 -6.13 3.33 18.85
C GLU A 245 -6.18 2.05 19.70
N THR A 246 -6.22 0.87 19.07
CA THR A 246 -6.18 -0.41 19.79
C THR A 246 -4.80 -0.68 20.38
N MET A 247 -3.73 -0.35 19.64
CA MET A 247 -2.35 -0.47 20.11
C MET A 247 -2.05 0.54 21.23
N GLU A 248 -2.42 1.81 21.04
CA GLU A 248 -2.25 2.86 22.04
C GLU A 248 -2.94 2.54 23.36
N ARG A 249 -4.15 1.96 23.32
CA ARG A 249 -4.88 1.55 24.53
C ARG A 249 -4.10 0.48 25.30
N LYS A 250 -3.64 -0.57 24.63
CA LYS A 250 -2.87 -1.64 25.29
C LYS A 250 -1.52 -1.16 25.81
N VAL A 251 -0.84 -0.27 25.08
CA VAL A 251 0.41 0.36 25.54
C VAL A 251 0.15 1.29 26.74
N SER A 252 -1.03 1.91 26.82
CA SER A 252 -1.40 2.77 27.95
C SER A 252 -1.67 1.98 29.24
N GLU A 253 -2.10 0.71 29.12
CA GLU A 253 -2.33 -0.21 30.24
C GLU A 253 -1.01 -0.66 30.91
N CYS A 254 0.13 -0.58 30.22
CA CYS A 254 1.43 -0.89 30.81
C CYS A 254 1.84 0.19 31.84
N GLU A 255 2.35 -0.24 32.99
CA GLU A 255 2.76 0.65 34.07
C GLU A 255 4.05 1.40 33.75
N ASN A 256 5.08 0.67 33.31
CA ASN A 256 6.42 1.23 33.12
C ASN A 256 6.76 1.47 31.65
N THR A 257 7.66 2.42 31.41
CA THR A 257 8.08 2.76 30.04
C THR A 257 8.84 1.61 29.36
N VAL A 258 9.53 0.77 30.13
CA VAL A 258 10.21 -0.43 29.61
C VAL A 258 9.20 -1.42 29.04
N ASP A 259 8.14 -1.72 29.80
CA ASP A 259 7.07 -2.65 29.38
C ASP A 259 6.33 -2.15 28.14
N LYS A 260 6.17 -0.82 28.01
CA LYS A 260 5.62 -0.18 26.81
C LYS A 260 6.48 -0.44 25.58
N ILE A 261 7.79 -0.24 25.70
CA ILE A 261 8.74 -0.48 24.61
C ILE A 261 8.76 -1.96 24.22
N ASP A 262 8.81 -2.87 25.20
CA ASP A 262 8.81 -4.31 24.94
C ASP A 262 7.53 -4.77 24.24
N THR A 263 6.36 -4.29 24.70
CA THR A 263 5.06 -4.55 24.06
C THR A 263 5.02 -4.06 22.62
N LEU A 264 5.50 -2.84 22.36
CA LEU A 264 5.59 -2.28 21.01
C LEU A 264 6.54 -3.07 20.11
N LEU A 265 7.69 -3.51 20.62
CA LEU A 265 8.64 -4.34 19.88
C LEU A 265 8.05 -5.71 19.54
N PHE A 266 7.36 -6.34 20.49
CA PHE A 266 6.68 -7.61 20.27
C PHE A 266 5.62 -7.49 19.17
N TRP A 267 4.81 -6.44 19.20
CA TRP A 267 3.76 -6.24 18.20
C TRP A 267 4.29 -5.82 16.84
N HIS A 268 5.33 -4.98 16.81
CA HIS A 268 6.00 -4.61 15.57
C HIS A 268 6.61 -5.84 14.88
N LYS A 269 7.23 -6.73 15.67
CA LYS A 269 7.72 -8.03 15.18
C LYS A 269 6.57 -8.88 14.62
N ALA A 270 5.50 -9.08 15.39
CA ALA A 270 4.36 -9.89 14.95
C ALA A 270 3.71 -9.32 13.67
N PHE A 271 3.55 -8.00 13.60
CA PHE A 271 3.00 -7.32 12.42
C PHE A 271 3.86 -7.54 11.17
N ASN A 272 5.19 -7.40 11.28
CA ASN A 272 6.12 -7.62 10.16
C ASN A 272 6.26 -9.09 9.75
N GLN A 273 5.79 -10.03 10.58
CA GLN A 273 5.74 -11.46 10.25
C GLN A 273 4.49 -11.85 9.45
N LEU A 274 3.48 -10.98 9.39
CA LEU A 274 2.33 -11.18 8.51
C LEU A 274 2.77 -11.01 7.05
N HIS A 275 2.19 -11.82 6.16
CA HIS A 275 2.51 -11.79 4.73
C HIS A 275 1.33 -11.20 3.95
N PRO A 276 1.40 -9.92 3.52
CA PRO A 276 0.39 -9.32 2.68
C PRO A 276 0.24 -10.06 1.35
N LYS A 277 -1.01 -10.17 0.87
CA LYS A 277 -1.31 -10.70 -0.47
C LYS A 277 -0.75 -9.73 -1.52
N PRO A 278 0.20 -10.16 -2.38
CA PRO A 278 0.85 -9.27 -3.34
C PRO A 278 -0.15 -8.63 -4.31
N GLY A 279 0.04 -7.34 -4.61
CA GLY A 279 -0.76 -6.61 -5.60
C GLY A 279 -2.18 -6.25 -5.15
N LEU A 280 -2.60 -6.66 -3.94
CA LEU A 280 -3.91 -6.31 -3.38
C LEU A 280 -3.79 -5.08 -2.48
N LYS A 281 -4.67 -4.10 -2.70
CA LYS A 281 -4.69 -2.84 -1.95
C LYS A 281 -6.06 -2.21 -2.00
N TYR A 282 -6.65 -1.89 -0.84
CA TYR A 282 -8.01 -1.35 -0.78
C TYR A 282 -8.12 0.02 -1.46
N ASN A 283 -7.22 0.94 -1.11
CA ASN A 283 -7.12 2.25 -1.72
C ASN A 283 -5.74 2.44 -2.37
N PRO A 284 -5.66 2.42 -3.71
CA PRO A 284 -4.40 2.59 -4.44
C PRO A 284 -3.70 3.92 -4.17
N ASN A 285 -4.46 4.96 -3.85
CA ASN A 285 -3.94 6.32 -3.66
C ASN A 285 -3.33 6.55 -2.27
N TYR A 286 -3.45 5.58 -1.36
CA TYR A 286 -2.86 5.66 -0.02
C TYR A 286 -1.58 4.83 0.04
N HIS A 287 -0.75 5.05 1.06
CA HIS A 287 0.37 4.16 1.34
C HIS A 287 -0.13 2.78 1.78
N ASP A 288 0.72 1.77 1.67
CA ASP A 288 0.39 0.43 2.15
C ASP A 288 0.29 0.42 3.67
N LEU A 289 -0.55 -0.48 4.19
CA LEU A 289 -0.76 -0.61 5.63
C LEU A 289 0.57 -0.90 6.34
N GLU A 290 1.40 -1.74 5.75
CA GLU A 290 2.75 -2.05 6.22
C GLU A 290 3.57 -0.77 6.42
N THR A 291 3.66 0.09 5.40
CA THR A 291 4.42 1.33 5.47
C THR A 291 3.91 2.25 6.59
N VAL A 292 2.59 2.44 6.68
CA VAL A 292 1.99 3.37 7.63
C VAL A 292 2.16 2.88 9.08
N ILE A 293 1.84 1.61 9.33
CA ILE A 293 1.84 1.03 10.67
C ILE A 293 3.27 0.78 11.16
N SER A 294 4.17 0.28 10.31
CA SER A 294 5.59 0.09 10.71
C SER A 294 6.27 1.42 11.00
N ASN A 295 5.97 2.49 10.25
CA ASN A 295 6.46 3.82 10.58
C ASN A 295 5.91 4.32 11.93
N TRP A 296 4.64 4.09 12.23
CA TRP A 296 4.06 4.43 13.53
C TRP A 296 4.76 3.69 14.68
N PHE A 297 5.01 2.38 14.55
CA PHE A 297 5.77 1.61 15.55
C PHE A 297 7.17 2.20 15.79
N ILE A 298 7.90 2.53 14.71
CA ILE A 298 9.24 3.12 14.81
C ILE A 298 9.20 4.46 15.58
N GLN A 299 8.19 5.28 15.34
CA GLN A 299 8.04 6.57 16.00
C GLN A 299 7.69 6.42 17.48
N GLU A 300 6.74 5.53 17.81
CA GLU A 300 6.33 5.29 19.20
C GLU A 300 7.45 4.66 20.04
N ILE A 301 8.16 3.66 19.50
CA ILE A 301 9.32 3.06 20.17
C ILE A 301 10.36 4.13 20.48
N ARG A 302 10.72 4.97 19.49
CA ARG A 302 11.68 6.08 19.69
C ARG A 302 11.19 7.10 20.70
N TYR A 303 9.90 7.38 20.75
CA TYR A 303 9.31 8.30 21.71
C TYR A 303 9.47 7.78 23.14
N PHE A 304 9.09 6.53 23.39
CA PHE A 304 9.24 5.93 24.72
C PHE A 304 10.71 5.69 25.11
N GLU A 305 11.59 5.34 24.17
CA GLU A 305 13.04 5.26 24.42
C GLU A 305 13.61 6.59 24.92
N LYS A 306 13.20 7.71 24.31
CA LYS A 306 13.60 9.05 24.76
C LYS A 306 13.00 9.39 26.13
N LYS A 307 11.73 9.02 26.37
CA LYS A 307 11.07 9.23 27.66
C LYS A 307 11.77 8.47 28.79
N LEU A 308 12.20 7.23 28.54
CA LEU A 308 12.98 6.41 29.47
C LEU A 308 14.36 7.02 29.77
N GLN A 309 15.02 7.58 28.74
CA GLN A 309 16.26 8.33 28.91
C GLN A 309 16.09 9.59 29.75
N TRP A 310 14.89 10.18 29.81
CA TRP A 310 14.61 11.35 30.64
C TRP A 310 14.22 10.99 32.07
N SER A 311 13.42 9.93 32.29
CA SER A 311 13.05 9.50 33.64
C SER A 311 14.23 8.96 34.46
N SER A 312 15.26 8.42 33.81
CA SER A 312 16.52 8.05 34.45
C SER A 312 17.37 9.25 34.90
N VAL A 313 17.07 10.47 34.44
CA VAL A 313 17.77 11.71 34.83
C VAL A 313 17.11 12.40 36.05
N THR A 314 15.87 12.05 36.41
CA THR A 314 15.08 12.74 37.45
C THR A 314 15.31 12.25 38.89
N LEU A 315 16.15 11.23 39.12
CA LEU A 315 16.47 10.72 40.48
C LEU A 315 17.71 11.37 41.12
N GLN A 316 18.17 12.50 40.58
CA GLN A 316 19.17 13.35 41.22
C GLN A 316 18.54 14.73 41.44
N GLU A 317 17.94 14.94 42.61
CA GLU A 317 17.80 16.30 43.14
C GLU A 317 19.21 16.82 43.45
N PRO A 318 19.51 18.05 43.04
CA PRO A 318 20.20 18.93 43.96
C PRO A 318 19.57 20.31 44.03
N GLU A 319 19.87 20.94 45.15
CA GLU A 319 19.51 22.25 45.64
C GLU A 319 19.45 23.38 44.58
N GLU A 320 18.66 24.37 44.94
CA GLU A 320 18.49 25.68 44.30
C GLU A 320 19.78 26.22 43.67
N ASP A 321 19.80 26.45 42.35
CA ASP A 321 20.02 27.81 41.86
C ASP A 321 19.67 28.04 40.38
N LYS A 322 19.28 29.27 40.10
CA LYS A 322 18.65 29.76 38.85
C LYS A 322 19.66 29.88 37.70
N LYS A 323 19.32 29.31 36.52
CA LYS A 323 19.33 29.89 35.14
C LYS A 323 19.33 28.78 34.08
N ALA A 324 18.39 28.84 33.14
CA ALA A 324 18.26 27.95 31.98
C ALA A 324 18.99 28.51 30.75
N PRO A 325 19.08 27.79 29.59
CA PRO A 325 19.18 26.35 29.37
C PRO A 325 20.36 25.99 28.43
N LYS A 326 20.96 24.79 28.54
CA LYS A 326 21.66 24.10 27.42
C LYS A 326 22.05 22.66 27.78
N ASP A 327 21.64 21.73 26.91
CA ASP A 327 22.14 20.37 26.70
C ASP A 327 22.57 19.54 27.93
N ARG A 328 21.61 18.84 28.55
CA ARG A 328 21.94 17.75 29.48
C ARG A 328 22.22 16.45 28.70
N LYS A 329 23.48 16.33 28.27
CA LYS A 329 24.11 15.08 27.82
C LYS A 329 24.00 14.01 28.91
N LYS A 330 23.75 12.76 28.50
CA LYS A 330 23.86 11.53 29.32
C LYS A 330 25.08 11.62 30.26
N VAL A 331 24.89 11.39 31.56
CA VAL A 331 26.00 11.11 32.47
C VAL A 331 26.47 9.68 32.18
N LEU A 332 27.37 9.58 31.20
CA LEU A 332 28.24 8.42 31.03
C LEU A 332 29.17 8.38 32.25
N GLN A 333 29.36 7.23 32.90
CA GLN A 333 30.43 7.07 33.88
C GLN A 333 31.76 7.43 33.19
N LYS A 334 32.34 8.56 33.58
CA LYS A 334 33.55 9.09 32.94
C LYS A 334 34.78 8.48 33.58
N VAL A 335 35.74 8.11 32.75
CA VAL A 335 37.07 7.67 33.19
C VAL A 335 37.92 8.91 33.44
N LEU A 336 38.46 9.02 34.66
CA LEU A 336 39.38 10.10 35.01
C LEU A 336 40.75 9.84 34.39
N VAL A 337 41.14 10.70 33.45
CA VAL A 337 42.48 10.72 32.86
C VAL A 337 43.31 11.75 33.61
N GLN A 338 44.39 11.31 34.26
CA GLN A 338 45.31 12.17 35.03
C GLN A 338 46.23 13.03 34.12
N LEU A 339 45.64 13.65 33.10
CA LEU A 339 46.28 14.57 32.15
C LEU A 339 45.33 15.73 31.88
N SER A 340 45.84 16.86 31.42
CA SER A 340 44.98 17.93 30.90
C SER A 340 44.26 17.47 29.61
N SER A 341 43.19 18.18 29.24
CA SER A 341 42.48 17.95 27.97
C SER A 341 43.44 18.04 26.78
N ASP A 342 44.42 18.94 26.83
CA ASP A 342 45.32 19.23 25.72
C ASP A 342 46.40 18.14 25.60
N GLN A 343 46.92 17.67 26.74
CA GLN A 343 47.86 16.55 26.83
C GLN A 343 47.22 15.22 26.38
N ALA A 344 45.99 14.95 26.80
CA ALA A 344 45.23 13.79 26.32
C ALA A 344 44.93 13.91 24.81
N GLY A 345 44.63 15.12 24.34
CA GLY A 345 44.42 15.44 22.93
C GLY A 345 45.61 15.07 22.04
N LEU A 346 46.83 15.38 22.49
CA LEU A 346 48.08 15.02 21.81
C LEU A 346 48.26 13.51 21.67
N ILE A 347 47.98 12.75 22.73
CA ILE A 347 48.11 11.28 22.72
C ILE A 347 47.10 10.65 21.75
N PHE A 348 45.83 11.06 21.79
CA PHE A 348 44.82 10.52 20.89
C PHE A 348 45.10 10.87 19.43
N ARG A 349 45.63 12.06 19.17
CA ARG A 349 46.06 12.45 17.83
C ARG A 349 47.20 11.55 17.35
N ALA A 350 48.24 11.35 18.16
CA ALA A 350 49.36 10.47 17.81
C ALA A 350 48.88 9.02 17.57
N ALA A 351 47.93 8.53 18.37
CA ALA A 351 47.36 7.19 18.21
C ALA A 351 46.51 7.03 16.93
N ASP A 352 45.77 8.06 16.51
CA ASP A 352 45.03 8.08 15.23
C ASP A 352 45.98 8.18 14.03
N GLU A 353 47.00 9.05 14.10
CA GLU A 353 48.02 9.20 13.04
C GLU A 353 48.85 7.93 12.84
N LEU A 354 49.17 7.21 13.92
CA LEU A 354 49.82 5.90 13.88
C LEU A 354 48.85 4.74 13.58
N ARG A 355 47.56 5.03 13.36
CA ARG A 355 46.49 4.05 13.09
C ARG A 355 46.33 2.96 14.17
N ILE A 356 46.75 3.26 15.41
CA ILE A 356 46.49 2.44 16.58
C ILE A 356 45.00 2.51 16.93
N ILE A 357 44.39 3.69 16.74
CA ILE A 357 42.95 3.93 16.80
C ILE A 357 42.48 4.24 15.37
N VAL A 358 41.36 3.64 14.95
CA VAL A 358 40.84 3.83 13.58
C VAL A 358 39.41 4.34 13.61
N ALA A 359 39.21 5.56 13.12
CA ALA A 359 37.89 6.16 12.86
C ALA A 359 37.84 6.80 11.45
N ARG A 360 36.67 7.30 11.01
CA ARG A 360 36.53 7.97 9.70
C ARG A 360 37.20 9.34 9.69
N SER A 361 37.45 9.94 10.85
CA SER A 361 38.21 11.18 11.01
C SER A 361 38.70 11.38 12.45
N LEU A 362 39.76 12.19 12.64
CA LEU A 362 40.22 12.59 13.97
C LEU A 362 39.10 13.28 14.80
N SER A 363 38.20 14.02 14.14
CA SER A 363 37.03 14.63 14.79
C SER A 363 36.05 13.58 15.35
N GLU A 364 35.95 12.42 14.70
CA GLU A 364 35.13 11.31 15.18
C GLU A 364 35.79 10.61 16.36
N VAL A 365 37.13 10.48 16.37
CA VAL A 365 37.89 9.99 17.53
C VAL A 365 37.59 10.86 18.76
N PHE A 366 37.73 12.17 18.66
CA PHE A 366 37.46 13.07 19.78
C PHE A 366 35.98 13.09 20.19
N ARG A 367 35.05 13.07 19.22
CA ARG A 367 33.61 13.02 19.53
C ARG A 367 33.20 11.71 20.19
N SER A 368 33.88 10.61 19.88
CA SER A 368 33.59 9.29 20.45
C SER A 368 34.23 9.08 21.81
N ILE A 369 35.39 9.68 22.09
CA ILE A 369 36.14 9.42 23.33
C ILE A 369 35.89 10.50 24.39
N ALA A 370 35.92 11.78 24.03
CA ALA A 370 35.82 12.89 24.99
C ALA A 370 34.58 12.86 25.91
N PRO A 371 33.37 12.43 25.45
CA PRO A 371 32.20 12.33 26.34
C PRO A 371 32.38 11.35 27.51
N HIS A 372 33.32 10.42 27.39
CA HIS A 372 33.61 9.38 28.37
C HIS A 372 34.82 9.70 29.24
N LEU A 373 35.47 10.84 29.07
CA LEU A 373 36.66 11.23 29.84
C LEU A 373 36.36 12.42 30.77
N SER A 374 37.01 12.41 31.93
CA SER A 374 37.19 13.57 32.80
C SER A 374 38.69 13.81 33.06
N THR A 375 39.05 15.02 33.45
CA THR A 375 40.43 15.41 33.80
C THR A 375 40.46 15.98 35.22
N PRO A 376 41.61 16.05 35.91
CA PRO A 376 41.70 16.63 37.25
C PRO A 376 41.20 18.09 37.32
N TYR A 377 41.22 18.79 36.18
CA TYR A 377 40.87 20.20 36.07
C TYR A 377 39.46 20.43 35.48
N SER A 378 38.81 19.40 34.93
CA SER A 378 37.46 19.52 34.37
C SER A 378 36.74 18.17 34.30
N GLU A 379 35.53 18.13 34.87
CA GLU A 379 34.60 17.00 34.74
C GLU A 379 34.01 16.86 33.33
N THR A 380 34.07 17.91 32.50
CA THR A 380 33.57 17.89 31.12
C THR A 380 34.69 18.23 30.15
N VAL A 381 35.12 17.23 29.39
CA VAL A 381 36.12 17.42 28.33
C VAL A 381 35.41 17.83 27.04
N SER A 382 35.77 19.01 26.51
CA SER A 382 35.25 19.48 25.23
C SER A 382 35.99 18.80 24.08
N TYR A 383 35.26 18.07 23.24
CA TYR A 383 35.86 17.43 22.05
C TYR A 383 36.41 18.47 21.04
N GLU A 384 35.81 19.66 20.97
CA GLU A 384 36.26 20.74 20.09
C GLU A 384 37.52 21.40 20.62
N GLY A 385 37.57 21.66 21.93
CA GLY A 385 38.76 22.19 22.60
C GLY A 385 39.94 21.22 22.50
N MET A 386 39.71 19.95 22.85
CA MET A 386 40.71 18.89 22.79
C MET A 386 41.27 18.71 21.37
N ARG A 387 40.42 18.83 20.34
CA ARG A 387 40.85 18.81 18.95
C ARG A 387 41.71 20.03 18.60
N VAL A 388 41.24 21.25 18.85
CA VAL A 388 41.95 22.49 18.46
C VAL A 388 43.34 22.53 19.11
N GLN A 389 43.42 22.20 20.39
CA GLN A 389 44.69 22.22 21.12
C GLN A 389 45.62 21.06 20.74
N SER A 390 45.09 19.93 20.24
CA SER A 390 45.93 18.89 19.64
C SER A 390 46.63 19.36 18.35
N TYR A 391 46.13 20.39 17.67
CA TYR A 391 46.78 21.00 16.50
C TYR A 391 47.80 22.08 16.88
N VAL A 392 47.52 22.86 17.91
CA VAL A 392 48.36 23.98 18.38
C VAL A 392 48.96 23.64 19.74
N ALA A 393 49.78 22.60 19.78
CA ALA A 393 50.31 22.09 21.04
C ALA A 393 51.48 22.93 21.57
N GLU A 394 51.34 23.42 22.81
CA GLU A 394 52.40 24.09 23.55
C GLU A 394 53.57 23.13 23.85
N GLU A 395 54.80 23.64 23.90
CA GLU A 395 55.98 22.82 24.20
C GLU A 395 55.88 22.11 25.55
N ARG A 396 55.25 22.76 26.53
CA ARG A 396 55.04 22.20 27.86
C ARG A 396 54.11 20.98 27.83
N ASP A 397 53.00 21.04 27.10
CA ASP A 397 52.06 19.93 26.99
C ASP A 397 52.63 18.76 26.19
N LYS A 398 53.44 19.04 25.15
CA LYS A 398 54.19 18.02 24.43
C LYS A 398 55.14 17.26 25.35
N LYS A 399 55.90 17.98 26.18
CA LYS A 399 56.84 17.37 27.11
C LYS A 399 56.13 16.45 28.11
N ILE A 400 55.03 16.91 28.71
CA ILE A 400 54.24 16.13 29.68
C ILE A 400 53.59 14.90 29.01
N ALA A 401 53.10 15.04 27.78
CA ALA A 401 52.54 13.92 27.02
C ALA A 401 53.62 12.85 26.71
N ILE A 402 54.84 13.27 26.33
CA ILE A 402 55.96 12.36 26.07
C ILE A 402 56.39 11.64 27.36
N GLU A 403 56.64 12.37 28.45
CA GLU A 403 57.03 11.78 29.75
C GLU A 403 55.98 10.76 30.23
N THR A 404 54.70 11.02 29.99
CA THR A 404 53.63 10.09 30.34
C THR A 404 53.67 8.81 29.49
N LEU A 405 53.91 8.94 28.18
CA LEU A 405 54.06 7.79 27.30
C LEU A 405 55.31 6.97 27.64
N GLU A 406 56.42 7.60 28.02
CA GLU A 406 57.64 6.92 28.47
C GLU A 406 57.37 6.10 29.74
N ARG A 407 56.65 6.65 30.70
CA ARG A 407 56.21 5.91 31.90
C ARG A 407 55.31 4.72 31.57
N ILE A 408 54.43 4.88 30.57
CA ILE A 408 53.60 3.77 30.08
C ILE A 408 54.49 2.68 29.45
N ILE A 409 55.49 3.06 28.66
CA ILE A 409 56.44 2.12 28.05
C ILE A 409 57.24 1.36 29.13
N GLU A 410 57.75 2.05 30.14
CA GLU A 410 58.44 1.42 31.28
C GLU A 410 57.52 0.43 31.99
N ARG A 411 56.27 0.83 32.27
CA ARG A 411 55.31 -0.04 32.92
C ARG A 411 54.98 -1.28 32.08
N ILE A 412 54.92 -1.14 30.76
CA ILE A 412 54.71 -2.26 29.84
C ILE A 412 55.92 -3.21 29.85
N LYS A 413 57.15 -2.69 29.92
CA LYS A 413 58.37 -3.51 30.01
C LYS A 413 58.44 -4.35 31.29
N GLU A 414 57.81 -3.89 32.37
CA GLU A 414 57.69 -4.63 33.63
C GLU A 414 56.62 -5.73 33.59
N PHE A 415 55.76 -5.77 32.57
CA PHE A 415 54.80 -6.85 32.42
C PHE A 415 55.54 -8.15 32.09
N ASN A 416 55.57 -9.09 33.04
CA ASN A 416 56.15 -10.40 32.83
C ASN A 416 55.52 -11.08 31.62
N VAL A 417 56.33 -11.37 30.61
CA VAL A 417 55.95 -12.25 29.50
C VAL A 417 55.82 -13.66 30.08
N LYS A 418 54.64 -14.25 29.99
CA LYS A 418 54.44 -15.68 30.21
C LYS A 418 54.77 -16.46 28.96
#